data_AF-A0AAD8EF03-F1
#
_entry.id   AF-A0AAD8EF03-F1
#
_cell.length_a   1.000
_cell.length_b   1.000
_cell.length_c   1.000
_cell.angle_alpha   90.00
_cell.angle_beta   90.00
_cell.angle_gamma   90.00
#
_symmetry.space_group_name_H-M   'P 1'
#
loop_
_entity.id
_entity.type
_entity.pdbx_description
1 polymer ?
#
loop_
_entity_poly.entity_id
_entity_poly.type
_entity_poly.pdbx_seq_one_letter_code
_entity_poly.pdbx_strand_id
1 'polypeptide(L)'
;MAPKTEDLPQSSLPGMSKYPTYRREPIKYAELWLEGKRIDDNVEGLWRVHDGLYDFSEWMLRHPGGSDWLTMTKGTDITEAFEAHHVTKSAEYLLKQFYVRPASGPRYSAYTFRDDGFYRTFKRKARPILATIPPGPSKQSKWCADILLGTFLLLATVSAAKYNFVVGFVAGFILNLTVVSAHNFFHMRDNLRMYYFDLSFMAHREWRISHALSHHLYTNSLLDLELALFEPVMQWVPHPTKSFIVRYGSWFFSPIVYTVLFHSHVFIRLMLAVTGRIKYIFRIEDLIPLIPLAVMYTYSGATFINTLIMWLWIVACASFFFALNGFNAAHHHPDVFHDGDTPRDDRDWGLAQIDAARDRVEINNVVFLVLVTFGDHLMHHMFPTVDHWHLHKLYPVFYETCKEFGVTYQIGTIMDLLTGQFKQLARVKPNPNPPGNINHKIN
;
A
#
# COMPACT_ATOMS: atom_id res chain seq x y z
N MET A 1 19.82 -19.08 9.42
CA MET A 1 18.86 -20.13 9.85
C MET A 1 17.50 -19.48 9.95
N ALA A 2 16.45 -20.14 9.46
CA ALA A 2 15.08 -19.69 9.73
C ALA A 2 14.84 -19.71 11.25
N PRO A 3 14.10 -18.74 11.81
CA PRO A 3 13.77 -18.75 13.24
C PRO A 3 13.11 -20.09 13.60
N LYS A 4 13.40 -20.63 14.79
CA LYS A 4 12.67 -21.79 15.29
C LYS A 4 11.19 -21.41 15.44
N THR A 5 10.29 -22.36 15.25
CA THR A 5 8.83 -22.15 15.33
C THR A 5 8.36 -21.56 16.66
N GLU A 6 9.14 -21.75 17.72
CA GLU A 6 8.88 -21.24 19.08
C GLU A 6 9.25 -19.75 19.25
N ASP A 7 10.00 -19.15 18.32
CA ASP A 7 10.45 -17.75 18.35
C ASP A 7 9.63 -16.82 17.43
N LEU A 8 8.60 -17.34 16.75
CA LEU A 8 7.80 -16.56 15.81
C LEU A 8 6.70 -15.78 16.57
N PRO A 9 6.56 -14.45 16.35
CA PRO A 9 5.54 -13.68 17.04
C PRO A 9 4.16 -14.18 16.64
N GLN A 10 3.33 -14.47 17.65
CA GLN A 10 1.92 -14.81 17.42
C GLN A 10 1.14 -13.51 17.16
N SER A 11 0.22 -13.56 16.19
CA SER A 11 -0.69 -12.45 15.93
C SER A 11 -1.56 -12.18 17.15
N SER A 12 -1.72 -10.91 17.54
CA SER A 12 -2.68 -10.48 18.55
C SER A 12 -4.10 -10.42 18.01
N LEU A 13 -4.28 -10.34 16.68
CA LEU A 13 -5.59 -10.34 16.04
C LEU A 13 -6.30 -11.71 16.13
N PRO A 14 -7.59 -11.76 16.54
CA PRO A 14 -8.36 -13.00 16.57
C PRO A 14 -8.53 -13.60 15.17
N GLY A 15 -8.57 -14.93 15.03
CA GLY A 15 -8.71 -15.61 13.73
C GLY A 15 -7.40 -15.78 12.95
N MET A 16 -6.34 -15.10 13.35
CA MET A 16 -4.97 -15.25 12.82
C MET A 16 -4.16 -16.26 13.66
N SER A 17 -4.71 -17.46 13.85
CA SER A 17 -4.18 -18.46 14.79
C SER A 17 -2.84 -19.07 14.40
N LYS A 18 -2.41 -18.91 13.15
CA LYS A 18 -1.15 -19.40 12.61
C LYS A 18 -0.31 -18.24 12.12
N TYR A 19 1.01 -18.35 12.27
CA TYR A 19 1.95 -17.41 11.66
C TYR A 19 1.89 -17.52 10.12
N PRO A 20 1.73 -16.39 9.39
CA PRO A 20 1.58 -16.40 7.94
C PRO A 20 2.69 -17.18 7.24
N THR A 21 2.31 -18.06 6.32
CA THR A 21 3.26 -18.99 5.68
C THR A 21 4.37 -18.24 4.94
N TYR A 22 4.02 -17.14 4.24
CA TYR A 22 5.00 -16.34 3.47
C TYR A 22 6.10 -15.71 4.34
N ARG A 23 5.81 -15.41 5.62
CA ARG A 23 6.77 -14.74 6.52
C ARG A 23 7.90 -15.66 6.99
N ARG A 24 7.74 -16.98 6.84
CA ARG A 24 8.76 -17.98 7.22
C ARG A 24 9.98 -17.97 6.31
N GLU A 25 9.82 -17.48 5.09
CA GLU A 25 10.94 -17.29 4.16
C GLU A 25 11.79 -16.09 4.57
N PRO A 26 13.11 -16.15 4.36
CA PRO A 26 14.00 -15.05 4.70
C PRO A 26 13.74 -13.81 3.82
N ILE A 27 13.47 -14.00 2.52
CA ILE A 27 13.31 -12.93 1.55
C ILE A 27 11.84 -12.86 1.12
N LYS A 28 11.22 -11.69 1.33
CA LYS A 28 9.81 -11.45 1.06
C LYS A 28 9.65 -10.72 -0.27
N TYR A 29 8.63 -11.09 -1.03
CA TYR A 29 8.28 -10.48 -2.31
C TYR A 29 6.80 -10.77 -2.63
N ALA A 30 6.25 -10.04 -3.60
CA ALA A 30 4.83 -10.07 -3.93
C ALA A 30 4.28 -11.47 -4.25
N GLU A 31 4.92 -12.22 -5.15
CA GLU A 31 4.46 -13.55 -5.54
C GLU A 31 4.47 -14.55 -4.39
N LEU A 32 5.47 -14.47 -3.51
CA LEU A 32 5.55 -15.32 -2.31
C LEU A 32 4.40 -15.04 -1.34
N TRP A 33 3.99 -13.78 -1.20
CA TRP A 33 2.83 -13.42 -0.39
C TRP A 33 1.56 -14.08 -0.94
N LEU A 34 1.34 -14.03 -2.25
CA LEU A 34 0.20 -14.71 -2.89
C LEU A 34 0.26 -16.23 -2.69
N GLU A 35 1.44 -16.85 -2.83
CA GLU A 35 1.62 -18.28 -2.60
C GLU A 35 1.29 -18.66 -1.15
N GLY A 36 1.83 -17.92 -0.18
CA GLY A 36 1.51 -18.11 1.23
C GLY A 36 0.02 -17.91 1.52
N LYS A 37 -0.60 -16.88 0.93
CA LYS A 37 -2.03 -16.61 1.10
C LYS A 37 -2.91 -17.75 0.56
N ARG A 38 -2.56 -18.38 -0.56
CA ARG A 38 -3.27 -19.58 -1.07
C ARG A 38 -3.18 -20.76 -0.10
N ILE A 39 -2.01 -20.98 0.48
CA ILE A 39 -1.79 -22.06 1.47
C ILE A 39 -2.59 -21.78 2.74
N ASP A 40 -2.51 -20.55 3.24
CA ASP A 40 -3.13 -20.16 4.51
C ASP A 40 -4.67 -20.12 4.42
N ASP A 41 -5.21 -19.62 3.31
CA ASP A 41 -6.66 -19.56 3.08
C ASP A 41 -7.26 -20.93 2.74
N ASN A 42 -6.49 -21.79 2.05
CA ASN A 42 -6.86 -23.16 1.70
C ASN A 42 -8.26 -23.27 1.05
N VAL A 43 -8.50 -22.51 -0.03
CA VAL A 43 -9.80 -22.44 -0.73
C VAL A 43 -9.83 -23.23 -2.04
N GLU A 44 -9.00 -24.27 -2.15
CA GLU A 44 -9.06 -25.29 -3.22
C GLU A 44 -9.01 -24.72 -4.66
N GLY A 45 -8.30 -23.61 -4.87
CA GLY A 45 -8.15 -22.97 -6.17
C GLY A 45 -9.34 -22.11 -6.63
N LEU A 46 -10.39 -22.00 -5.82
CA LEU A 46 -11.52 -21.09 -6.00
C LEU A 46 -11.24 -19.72 -5.35
N TRP A 47 -12.14 -18.76 -5.55
CA TRP A 47 -12.12 -17.49 -4.82
C TRP A 47 -13.10 -17.56 -3.66
N ARG A 48 -12.69 -17.14 -2.46
CA ARG A 48 -13.60 -17.02 -1.32
C ARG A 48 -14.04 -15.57 -1.14
N VAL A 49 -15.34 -15.37 -0.95
CA VAL A 49 -15.96 -14.10 -0.51
C VAL A 49 -16.93 -14.43 0.62
N HIS A 50 -16.64 -13.91 1.82
CA HIS A 50 -17.30 -14.28 3.07
C HIS A 50 -17.29 -15.81 3.27
N ASP A 51 -18.46 -16.43 3.39
CA ASP A 51 -18.61 -17.88 3.59
C ASP A 51 -18.93 -18.64 2.30
N GLY A 52 -18.83 -17.98 1.14
CA GLY A 52 -19.05 -18.60 -0.17
C GLY A 52 -17.75 -18.83 -0.94
N LEU A 53 -17.71 -19.92 -1.71
CA LEU A 53 -16.70 -20.18 -2.73
C LEU A 53 -17.28 -19.95 -4.12
N TYR A 54 -16.49 -19.29 -4.98
CA TYR A 54 -16.91 -18.82 -6.29
C TYR A 54 -15.89 -19.21 -7.36
N ASP A 55 -16.37 -19.46 -8.58
CA ASP A 55 -15.52 -19.67 -9.76
C ASP A 55 -15.68 -18.55 -10.78
N PHE A 56 -14.65 -17.72 -10.92
CA PHE A 56 -14.60 -16.63 -11.89
C PHE A 56 -13.79 -16.98 -13.14
N SER A 57 -13.39 -18.25 -13.36
CA SER A 57 -12.46 -18.64 -14.43
C SER A 57 -12.92 -18.18 -15.82
N GLU A 58 -14.21 -18.33 -16.13
CA GLU A 58 -14.79 -17.92 -17.41
C GLU A 58 -15.10 -16.41 -17.51
N TRP A 59 -15.10 -15.71 -16.37
CA TRP A 59 -15.51 -14.29 -16.30
C TRP A 59 -14.35 -13.33 -16.06
N MET A 60 -13.20 -13.78 -15.56
CA MET A 60 -12.11 -12.91 -15.11
C MET A 60 -11.65 -11.90 -16.17
N LEU A 61 -11.64 -12.29 -17.45
CA LEU A 61 -11.25 -11.42 -18.57
C LEU A 61 -12.27 -10.29 -18.84
N ARG A 62 -13.50 -10.42 -18.33
CA ARG A 62 -14.59 -9.44 -18.47
C ARG A 62 -14.76 -8.57 -17.23
N HIS A 63 -13.96 -8.78 -16.19
CA HIS A 63 -14.04 -8.00 -14.96
C HIS A 63 -13.87 -6.50 -15.25
N PRO A 64 -14.83 -5.63 -14.84
CA PRO A 64 -14.74 -4.19 -15.09
C PRO A 64 -13.49 -3.54 -14.50
N GLY A 65 -12.96 -4.06 -13.39
CA GLY A 65 -11.71 -3.59 -12.78
C GLY A 65 -10.43 -4.08 -13.44
N GLY A 66 -10.50 -4.94 -14.47
CA GLY A 66 -9.33 -5.57 -15.11
C GLY A 66 -9.13 -7.02 -14.63
N SER A 67 -8.56 -7.87 -15.49
CA SER A 67 -8.40 -9.30 -15.24
C SER A 67 -7.32 -9.64 -14.22
N ASP A 68 -6.33 -8.77 -14.05
CA ASP A 68 -5.16 -9.00 -13.20
C ASP A 68 -5.55 -9.31 -11.76
N TRP A 69 -6.53 -8.58 -11.21
CA TRP A 69 -6.98 -8.75 -9.83
C TRP A 69 -7.46 -10.17 -9.55
N LEU A 70 -8.30 -10.73 -10.42
CA LEU A 70 -8.81 -12.09 -10.27
C LEU A 70 -7.76 -13.14 -10.66
N THR A 71 -6.93 -12.85 -11.65
CA THR A 71 -5.84 -13.74 -12.10
C THR A 71 -4.82 -13.97 -10.99
N MET A 72 -4.37 -12.90 -10.32
CA MET A 72 -3.38 -12.97 -9.24
C MET A 72 -3.94 -13.66 -7.99
N THR A 73 -5.19 -13.38 -7.64
CA THR A 73 -5.85 -13.87 -6.41
C THR A 73 -6.55 -15.22 -6.55
N LYS A 74 -6.38 -15.91 -7.69
CA LYS A 74 -6.94 -17.26 -7.84
C LYS A 74 -6.44 -18.16 -6.70
N GLY A 75 -7.37 -18.82 -6.00
CA GLY A 75 -7.07 -19.67 -4.86
C GLY A 75 -6.90 -18.95 -3.52
N THR A 76 -7.36 -17.68 -3.38
CA THR A 76 -7.31 -16.95 -2.10
C THR A 76 -8.70 -16.49 -1.64
N ASP A 77 -8.79 -16.15 -0.35
CA ASP A 77 -9.88 -15.35 0.22
C ASP A 77 -9.66 -13.88 -0.16
N ILE A 78 -10.64 -13.33 -0.90
CA ILE A 78 -10.65 -11.96 -1.42
C ILE A 78 -11.77 -11.12 -0.79
N THR A 79 -12.27 -11.49 0.38
CA THR A 79 -13.40 -10.82 1.04
C THR A 79 -13.13 -9.33 1.29
N GLU A 80 -12.00 -8.99 1.91
CA GLU A 80 -11.60 -7.59 2.17
C GLU A 80 -11.44 -6.82 0.87
N ALA A 81 -10.82 -7.43 -0.15
CA ALA A 81 -10.65 -6.82 -1.46
C ALA A 81 -12.01 -6.54 -2.12
N PHE A 82 -12.92 -7.52 -2.07
CA PHE A 82 -14.28 -7.40 -2.59
C PHE A 82 -15.03 -6.26 -1.90
N GLU A 83 -14.96 -6.19 -0.57
CA GLU A 83 -15.66 -5.18 0.22
C GLU A 83 -15.07 -3.77 0.01
N ALA A 84 -13.75 -3.62 -0.01
CA ALA A 84 -13.08 -2.33 -0.18
C ALA A 84 -13.27 -1.73 -1.59
N HIS A 85 -13.23 -2.57 -2.63
CA HIS A 85 -13.19 -2.11 -4.02
C HIS A 85 -14.58 -2.06 -4.68
N HIS A 86 -15.57 -2.81 -4.17
CA HIS A 86 -16.93 -2.79 -4.72
C HIS A 86 -17.88 -2.01 -3.84
N VAL A 87 -18.03 -0.71 -4.11
CA VAL A 87 -18.96 0.14 -3.35
C VAL A 87 -20.41 -0.10 -3.75
N THR A 88 -20.70 -0.39 -5.01
CA THR A 88 -22.09 -0.58 -5.51
C THR A 88 -22.65 -1.97 -5.19
N LYS A 89 -23.98 -2.10 -5.14
CA LYS A 89 -24.65 -3.42 -4.97
C LYS A 89 -24.57 -4.31 -6.22
N SER A 90 -24.19 -3.77 -7.37
CA SER A 90 -24.14 -4.52 -8.63
C SER A 90 -23.19 -5.72 -8.54
N ALA A 91 -22.06 -5.56 -7.86
CA ALA A 91 -21.12 -6.66 -7.64
C ALA A 91 -21.71 -7.75 -6.73
N GLU A 92 -22.42 -7.37 -5.66
CA GLU A 92 -23.10 -8.31 -4.75
C GLU A 92 -24.16 -9.15 -5.49
N TYR A 93 -24.89 -8.55 -6.44
CA TYR A 93 -25.87 -9.28 -7.26
C TYR A 93 -25.19 -10.20 -8.27
N LEU A 94 -24.16 -9.71 -8.96
CA LEU A 94 -23.44 -10.48 -9.97
C LEU A 94 -22.69 -11.67 -9.37
N LEU A 95 -22.15 -11.52 -8.15
CA LEU A 95 -21.41 -12.55 -7.41
C LEU A 95 -22.20 -13.87 -7.31
N LYS A 96 -23.52 -13.81 -7.18
CA LYS A 96 -24.40 -14.99 -7.06
C LYS A 96 -24.34 -15.94 -8.26
N GLN A 97 -24.00 -15.42 -9.45
CA GLN A 97 -23.92 -16.23 -10.67
C GLN A 97 -22.71 -17.17 -10.69
N PHE A 98 -21.70 -16.88 -9.87
CA PHE A 98 -20.45 -17.63 -9.81
C PHE A 98 -20.35 -18.55 -8.59
N TYR A 99 -21.42 -18.61 -7.79
CA TYR A 99 -21.42 -19.37 -6.56
C TYR A 99 -21.32 -20.87 -6.84
N VAL A 100 -20.40 -21.54 -6.14
CA VAL A 100 -20.20 -22.99 -6.24
C VAL A 100 -20.78 -23.70 -5.02
N ARG A 101 -20.33 -23.32 -3.82
CA ARG A 101 -20.68 -23.98 -2.55
C ARG A 101 -20.23 -23.15 -1.33
N PRO A 102 -20.68 -23.47 -0.09
CA PRO A 102 -20.15 -22.79 1.09
C PRO A 102 -18.70 -23.22 1.38
N ALA A 103 -17.96 -22.34 2.06
CA ALA A 103 -16.65 -22.64 2.61
C ALA A 103 -16.77 -23.65 3.77
N SER A 104 -15.76 -24.51 3.92
CA SER A 104 -15.76 -25.61 4.91
C SER A 104 -15.30 -25.20 6.31
N GLY A 105 -14.66 -24.05 6.46
CA GLY A 105 -14.09 -23.59 7.72
C GLY A 105 -14.02 -22.07 7.85
N PRO A 106 -13.52 -21.57 8.99
CA PRO A 106 -13.39 -20.13 9.21
C PRO A 106 -12.42 -19.48 8.22
N ARG A 107 -12.50 -18.16 8.09
CA ARG A 107 -11.58 -17.36 7.28
C ARG A 107 -10.23 -17.24 7.98
N TYR A 108 -9.15 -17.19 7.21
CA TYR A 108 -7.84 -16.76 7.73
C TYR A 108 -7.74 -15.22 7.63
N SER A 109 -8.61 -14.57 8.39
CA SER A 109 -8.68 -13.12 8.56
C SER A 109 -9.37 -12.82 9.88
N ALA A 110 -8.97 -11.72 10.51
CA ALA A 110 -9.57 -11.25 11.74
C ALA A 110 -10.89 -10.50 11.53
N TYR A 111 -11.08 -9.94 10.34
CA TYR A 111 -12.03 -8.86 10.13
C TYR A 111 -13.42 -9.34 9.76
N THR A 112 -14.41 -8.55 10.16
CA THR A 112 -15.82 -8.76 9.89
C THR A 112 -16.42 -7.60 9.11
N PHE A 113 -17.49 -7.91 8.37
CA PHE A 113 -18.24 -6.97 7.55
C PHE A 113 -19.72 -7.11 7.85
N ARG A 114 -20.11 -6.88 9.11
CA ARG A 114 -21.51 -6.99 9.51
C ARG A 114 -22.34 -5.90 8.84
N ASP A 115 -23.60 -6.21 8.49
CA ASP A 115 -24.48 -5.22 7.85
C ASP A 115 -24.76 -4.01 8.75
N ASP A 116 -24.86 -4.24 10.06
CA ASP A 116 -24.99 -3.21 11.09
C ASP A 116 -23.65 -2.65 11.58
N GLY A 117 -22.52 -3.13 11.03
CA GLY A 117 -21.17 -2.68 11.39
C GLY A 117 -20.81 -1.30 10.85
N PHE A 118 -19.71 -0.74 11.37
CA PHE A 118 -19.21 0.59 11.00
C PHE A 118 -18.96 0.69 9.50
N TYR A 119 -18.16 -0.21 8.93
CA TYR A 119 -17.73 -0.09 7.53
C TYR A 119 -18.91 -0.17 6.56
N ARG A 120 -19.81 -1.15 6.72
CA ARG A 120 -20.98 -1.27 5.82
C ARG A 120 -21.96 -0.12 6.01
N THR A 121 -22.07 0.46 7.21
CA THR A 121 -22.87 1.67 7.44
C THR A 121 -22.27 2.86 6.72
N PHE A 122 -20.97 3.10 6.87
CA PHE A 122 -20.27 4.15 6.16
C PHE A 122 -20.36 3.98 4.64
N LYS A 123 -20.09 2.77 4.13
CA LYS A 123 -20.22 2.40 2.72
C LYS A 123 -21.61 2.70 2.16
N ARG A 124 -22.69 2.42 2.92
CA ARG A 124 -24.06 2.77 2.52
C ARG A 124 -24.27 4.27 2.38
N LYS A 125 -23.72 5.07 3.29
CA LYS A 125 -23.81 6.55 3.25
C LYS A 125 -22.93 7.17 2.16
N ALA A 126 -21.81 6.54 1.84
CA ALA A 126 -20.91 6.97 0.76
C ALA A 126 -21.50 6.72 -0.65
N ARG A 127 -22.25 5.63 -0.84
CA ARG A 127 -22.89 5.25 -2.14
C ARG A 127 -23.60 6.40 -2.86
N PRO A 128 -24.55 7.15 -2.26
CA PRO A 128 -25.24 8.24 -2.94
C PRO A 128 -24.30 9.37 -3.36
N ILE A 129 -23.25 9.65 -2.57
CA ILE A 129 -22.24 10.66 -2.92
C ILE A 129 -21.44 10.19 -4.14
N LEU A 130 -20.92 8.97 -4.10
CA LEU A 130 -20.14 8.40 -5.20
C LEU A 130 -20.96 8.26 -6.49
N ALA A 131 -22.27 8.03 -6.40
CA ALA A 131 -23.15 7.98 -7.57
C ALA A 131 -23.25 9.33 -8.33
N THR A 132 -22.93 10.44 -7.67
CA THR A 132 -22.86 11.77 -8.33
C THR A 132 -21.52 12.03 -9.03
N ILE A 133 -20.55 11.14 -8.87
CA ILE A 133 -19.19 11.29 -9.38
C ILE A 133 -19.04 10.53 -10.69
N PRO A 134 -18.46 11.14 -11.74
CA PRO A 134 -18.19 10.43 -12.99
C PRO A 134 -17.29 9.20 -12.77
N PRO A 135 -17.53 8.09 -13.49
CA PRO A 135 -16.71 6.89 -13.34
C PRO A 135 -15.29 7.09 -13.86
N GLY A 136 -14.34 6.39 -13.23
CA GLY A 136 -12.93 6.39 -13.60
C GLY A 136 -12.13 7.58 -13.05
N PRO A 137 -10.85 7.69 -13.43
CA PRO A 137 -10.00 8.74 -12.89
C PRO A 137 -10.45 10.12 -13.37
N SER A 138 -10.38 11.09 -12.46
CA SER A 138 -10.81 12.46 -12.73
C SER A 138 -9.95 13.08 -13.84
N LYS A 139 -10.49 14.07 -14.56
CA LYS A 139 -9.68 14.78 -15.58
C LYS A 139 -8.49 15.47 -14.91
N GLN A 140 -8.70 16.01 -13.72
CA GLN A 140 -7.71 16.74 -12.94
C GLN A 140 -6.54 15.86 -12.52
N SER A 141 -6.81 14.65 -12.01
CA SER A 141 -5.76 13.69 -11.67
C SER A 141 -4.96 13.27 -12.90
N LYS A 142 -5.62 13.07 -14.05
CA LYS A 142 -4.94 12.76 -15.32
C LYS A 142 -4.01 13.89 -15.76
N TRP A 143 -4.52 15.12 -15.80
CA TRP A 143 -3.73 16.31 -16.16
C TRP A 143 -2.56 16.51 -15.20
N CYS A 144 -2.78 16.36 -13.90
CA CYS A 144 -1.73 16.47 -12.89
C CYS A 144 -0.60 15.47 -13.15
N ALA A 145 -0.92 14.18 -13.29
CA ALA A 145 0.07 13.14 -13.56
C ALA A 145 0.85 13.38 -14.86
N ASP A 146 0.17 13.78 -15.94
CA ASP A 146 0.82 14.02 -17.23
C ASP A 146 1.71 15.27 -17.23
N ILE A 147 1.29 16.34 -16.54
CA ILE A 147 2.09 17.55 -16.38
C ILE A 147 3.33 17.25 -15.52
N LEU A 148 3.19 16.47 -14.45
CA LEU A 148 4.32 16.03 -13.63
C LEU A 148 5.31 15.21 -14.45
N LEU A 149 4.83 14.24 -15.25
CA LEU A 149 5.68 13.45 -16.14
C LEU A 149 6.43 14.34 -17.16
N GLY A 150 5.72 15.23 -17.85
CA GLY A 150 6.33 16.14 -18.82
C GLY A 150 7.36 17.07 -18.20
N THR A 151 7.05 17.60 -17.00
CA THR A 151 7.96 18.45 -16.22
C THR A 151 9.20 17.68 -15.78
N PHE A 152 9.03 16.46 -15.29
CA PHE A 152 10.14 15.56 -14.94
C PHE A 152 11.06 15.32 -16.13
N LEU A 153 10.52 14.89 -17.28
CA LEU A 153 11.33 14.59 -18.47
C LEU A 153 12.07 15.83 -18.98
N LEU A 154 11.44 17.00 -18.94
CA LEU A 154 12.07 18.27 -19.29
C LEU A 154 13.24 18.58 -18.34
N LEU A 155 13.00 18.58 -17.02
CA LEU A 155 14.01 18.92 -16.02
C LEU A 155 15.17 17.90 -16.01
N ALA A 156 14.87 16.62 -16.18
CA ALA A 156 15.87 15.56 -16.28
C ALA A 156 16.75 15.72 -17.53
N THR A 157 16.16 16.10 -18.66
CA THR A 157 16.92 16.38 -19.89
C THR A 157 17.79 17.62 -19.74
N VAL A 158 17.26 18.68 -19.14
CA VAL A 158 18.01 19.92 -18.85
C VAL A 158 19.14 19.68 -17.86
N SER A 159 18.92 18.88 -16.81
CA SER A 159 19.97 18.57 -15.82
C SER A 159 21.12 17.81 -16.46
N ALA A 160 20.84 16.88 -17.38
CA ALA A 160 21.87 16.19 -18.16
C ALA A 160 22.59 17.15 -19.12
N ALA A 161 21.86 17.98 -19.87
CA ALA A 161 22.41 18.92 -20.85
C ALA A 161 23.34 19.96 -20.22
N LYS A 162 23.05 20.36 -18.97
CA LYS A 162 23.84 21.31 -18.19
C LYS A 162 24.77 20.64 -17.18
N TYR A 163 24.73 19.31 -17.09
CA TYR A 163 25.39 18.52 -16.06
C TYR A 163 25.22 19.11 -14.64
N ASN A 164 23.99 19.53 -14.32
CA ASN A 164 23.66 20.29 -13.11
C ASN A 164 22.86 19.42 -12.13
N PHE A 165 23.52 19.01 -11.04
CA PHE A 165 22.96 18.14 -10.00
C PHE A 165 21.87 18.80 -9.16
N VAL A 166 21.81 20.14 -9.08
CA VAL A 166 20.71 20.85 -8.42
C VAL A 166 19.43 20.73 -9.24
N VAL A 167 19.50 20.92 -10.56
CA VAL A 167 18.36 20.67 -11.46
C VAL A 167 17.99 19.19 -11.43
N GLY A 168 18.98 18.28 -11.36
CA GLY A 168 18.76 16.84 -11.17
C GLY A 168 18.03 16.51 -9.87
N PHE A 169 18.36 17.16 -8.76
CA PHE A 169 17.66 17.00 -7.49
C PHE A 169 16.19 17.41 -7.59
N VAL A 170 15.91 18.56 -8.23
CA VAL A 170 14.53 19.01 -8.48
C VAL A 170 13.81 18.03 -9.41
N ALA A 171 14.46 17.54 -10.47
CA ALA A 171 13.89 16.51 -11.35
C ALA A 171 13.55 15.22 -10.58
N GLY A 172 14.41 14.79 -9.64
CA GLY A 172 14.14 13.66 -8.76
C GLY A 172 12.95 13.90 -7.83
N PHE A 173 12.82 15.10 -7.27
CA PHE A 173 11.63 15.47 -6.49
C PHE A 173 10.34 15.40 -7.34
N ILE A 174 10.35 15.90 -8.58
CA ILE A 174 9.20 15.81 -9.49
C ILE A 174 8.93 14.36 -9.93
N LEU A 175 9.97 13.54 -10.14
CA LEU A 175 9.80 12.10 -10.40
C LEU A 175 9.10 11.42 -9.23
N ASN A 176 9.47 11.71 -7.99
CA ASN A 176 8.75 11.22 -6.81
C ASN A 176 7.26 11.60 -6.87
N LEU A 177 6.91 12.88 -7.12
CA LEU A 177 5.51 13.28 -7.22
C LEU A 177 4.77 12.56 -8.34
N THR A 178 5.45 12.31 -9.47
CA THR A 178 4.92 11.54 -10.60
C THR A 178 4.61 10.10 -10.18
N VAL A 179 5.55 9.42 -9.50
CA VAL A 179 5.40 8.05 -9.01
C VAL A 179 4.29 7.96 -7.97
N VAL A 180 4.23 8.87 -6.99
CA VAL A 180 3.15 8.90 -6.00
C VAL A 180 1.79 9.18 -6.66
N SER A 181 1.72 10.08 -7.65
CA SER A 181 0.46 10.30 -8.38
C SER A 181 -0.02 9.06 -9.14
N ALA A 182 0.90 8.22 -9.61
CA ALA A 182 0.61 6.99 -10.35
C ALA A 182 -0.07 5.93 -9.48
N HIS A 183 0.13 5.96 -8.15
CA HIS A 183 -0.51 5.05 -7.21
C HIS A 183 -2.03 5.11 -7.29
N ASN A 184 -2.61 6.30 -7.42
CA ASN A 184 -4.05 6.48 -7.66
C ASN A 184 -4.55 5.63 -8.85
N PHE A 185 -3.75 5.49 -9.89
CA PHE A 185 -4.17 4.86 -11.14
C PHE A 185 -4.04 3.34 -11.13
N PHE A 186 -3.10 2.76 -10.37
CA PHE A 186 -2.97 1.29 -10.36
C PHE A 186 -4.04 0.61 -9.51
N HIS A 187 -4.73 1.32 -8.61
CA HIS A 187 -5.90 0.81 -7.89
C HIS A 187 -7.15 0.70 -8.78
N MET A 188 -7.13 1.35 -9.94
CA MET A 188 -8.23 1.36 -10.91
C MET A 188 -8.01 0.31 -12.01
N ARG A 189 -8.99 0.22 -12.94
CA ARG A 189 -8.83 -0.52 -14.19
C ARG A 189 -7.56 -0.05 -14.92
N ASP A 190 -6.89 -1.01 -15.57
CA ASP A 190 -5.67 -0.77 -16.33
C ASP A 190 -5.78 0.46 -17.24
N ASN A 191 -4.78 1.31 -17.13
CA ASN A 191 -4.70 2.57 -17.84
C ASN A 191 -3.24 2.99 -17.98
N LEU A 192 -2.95 3.89 -18.90
CA LEU A 192 -1.58 4.30 -19.20
C LEU A 192 -0.81 4.86 -17.98
N ARG A 193 -1.48 5.56 -17.06
CA ARG A 193 -0.83 6.30 -15.98
C ARG A 193 -0.37 5.41 -14.83
N MET A 194 -0.88 4.18 -14.74
CA MET A 194 -0.37 3.21 -13.77
C MET A 194 1.13 2.92 -14.00
N TYR A 195 1.56 2.92 -15.27
CA TYR A 195 2.94 2.69 -15.67
C TYR A 195 3.89 3.85 -15.32
N TYR A 196 3.37 5.02 -14.92
CA TYR A 196 4.23 6.10 -14.43
C TYR A 196 4.89 5.73 -13.11
N PHE A 197 4.27 4.80 -12.36
CA PHE A 197 4.85 4.20 -11.16
C PHE A 197 6.14 3.44 -11.49
N ASP A 198 6.16 2.78 -12.65
CA ASP A 198 7.26 1.91 -13.09
C ASP A 198 8.52 2.68 -13.47
N LEU A 199 8.47 4.03 -13.55
CA LEU A 199 9.66 4.87 -13.69
C LEU A 199 10.61 4.80 -12.48
N SER A 200 10.14 4.24 -11.35
CA SER A 200 10.86 4.14 -10.08
C SER A 200 11.66 2.84 -9.88
N PHE A 201 11.73 1.95 -10.88
CA PHE A 201 12.15 0.54 -10.75
C PHE A 201 11.22 -0.37 -9.94
N MET A 202 10.31 0.17 -9.14
CA MET A 202 9.24 -0.62 -8.54
C MET A 202 8.17 -0.91 -9.60
N ALA A 203 7.67 -2.15 -9.65
CA ALA A 203 6.63 -2.50 -10.61
C ALA A 203 5.23 -2.31 -10.01
N HIS A 204 4.34 -1.66 -10.74
CA HIS A 204 2.95 -1.43 -10.34
C HIS A 204 2.23 -2.75 -10.03
N ARG A 205 2.54 -3.84 -10.74
CA ARG A 205 1.96 -5.16 -10.46
C ARG A 205 2.43 -5.72 -9.11
N GLU A 206 3.69 -5.54 -8.75
CA GLU A 206 4.18 -5.90 -7.42
C GLU A 206 3.48 -5.06 -6.35
N TRP A 207 3.28 -3.76 -6.61
CA TRP A 207 2.56 -2.85 -5.72
C TRP A 207 1.05 -3.11 -5.63
N ARG A 208 0.40 -3.60 -6.69
CA ARG A 208 -0.97 -4.12 -6.59
C ARG A 208 -1.06 -5.28 -5.60
N ILE A 209 0.00 -6.06 -5.44
CA ILE A 209 0.03 -7.16 -4.47
C ILE A 209 0.43 -6.65 -3.09
N SER A 210 1.58 -5.99 -2.95
CA SER A 210 2.10 -5.54 -1.66
C SER A 210 1.23 -4.46 -1.03
N HIS A 211 0.81 -3.48 -1.82
CA HIS A 211 0.09 -2.32 -1.33
C HIS A 211 -1.43 -2.55 -1.37
N ALA A 212 -1.98 -2.93 -2.53
CA ALA A 212 -3.44 -3.05 -2.70
C ALA A 212 -4.07 -4.30 -2.07
N LEU A 213 -3.45 -5.47 -2.24
CA LEU A 213 -4.01 -6.73 -1.73
C LEU A 213 -3.51 -7.10 -0.33
N SER A 214 -2.36 -6.57 0.09
CA SER A 214 -1.78 -6.88 1.40
C SER A 214 -1.90 -5.71 2.36
N HIS A 215 -1.20 -4.60 2.12
CA HIS A 215 -1.15 -3.47 3.04
C HIS A 215 -2.53 -2.85 3.31
N HIS A 216 -3.27 -2.39 2.29
CA HIS A 216 -4.58 -1.77 2.51
C HIS A 216 -5.59 -2.69 3.23
N LEU A 217 -5.56 -3.99 2.93
CA LEU A 217 -6.55 -4.92 3.47
C LEU A 217 -6.22 -5.34 4.91
N TYR A 218 -4.93 -5.36 5.26
CA TYR A 218 -4.42 -5.95 6.50
C TYR A 218 -3.41 -5.04 7.22
N THR A 219 -3.56 -3.72 7.08
CA THR A 219 -2.65 -2.67 7.56
C THR A 219 -2.10 -2.98 8.95
N ASN A 220 -0.77 -2.97 9.08
CA ASN A 220 -0.03 -3.21 10.32
C ASN A 220 -0.26 -4.57 11.02
N SER A 221 -0.94 -5.52 10.40
CA SER A 221 -1.03 -6.91 10.87
C SER A 221 0.17 -7.76 10.38
N LEU A 222 0.31 -8.99 10.86
CA LEU A 222 1.27 -9.94 10.29
C LEU A 222 0.96 -10.32 8.82
N LEU A 223 -0.24 -10.06 8.29
CA LEU A 223 -0.53 -10.23 6.86
C LEU A 223 -0.04 -9.08 5.99
N ASP A 224 0.36 -7.96 6.60
CA ASP A 224 0.92 -6.81 5.89
C ASP A 224 2.33 -7.12 5.40
N LEU A 225 2.47 -7.20 4.07
CA LEU A 225 3.73 -7.45 3.38
C LEU A 225 4.66 -6.25 3.48
N GLU A 226 4.14 -5.02 3.53
CA GLU A 226 4.97 -3.81 3.59
C GLU A 226 5.71 -3.70 4.91
N LEU A 227 5.17 -4.25 6.00
CA LEU A 227 5.94 -4.47 7.22
C LEU A 227 7.08 -5.48 7.01
N ALA A 228 6.76 -6.63 6.41
CA ALA A 228 7.69 -7.75 6.27
C ALA A 228 8.84 -7.49 5.28
N LEU A 229 8.63 -6.63 4.28
CA LEU A 229 9.62 -6.30 3.24
C LEU A 229 10.90 -5.65 3.80
N PHE A 230 10.79 -4.95 4.93
CA PHE A 230 11.93 -4.28 5.54
C PHE A 230 12.53 -5.06 6.71
N GLU A 231 11.94 -6.19 7.11
CA GLU A 231 12.49 -7.04 8.16
C GLU A 231 13.70 -7.84 7.63
N PRO A 232 14.81 -7.96 8.39
CA PRO A 232 14.99 -7.50 9.77
C PRO A 232 15.60 -6.10 9.92
N VAL A 233 15.78 -5.34 8.83
CA VAL A 233 16.47 -4.04 8.83
C VAL A 233 15.67 -2.96 9.56
N MET A 234 14.38 -2.84 9.27
CA MET A 234 13.43 -2.00 10.00
C MET A 234 12.28 -2.88 10.47
N GLN A 235 11.87 -2.70 11.73
CA GLN A 235 10.82 -3.51 12.35
C GLN A 235 9.85 -2.59 13.10
N TRP A 236 8.63 -2.47 12.60
CA TRP A 236 7.58 -1.68 13.27
C TRP A 236 6.74 -2.50 14.24
N VAL A 237 6.57 -3.81 14.04
CA VAL A 237 5.91 -4.70 15.01
C VAL A 237 6.66 -4.68 16.34
N PRO A 238 6.03 -4.31 17.47
CA PRO A 238 6.71 -4.28 18.77
C PRO A 238 7.09 -5.69 19.22
N HIS A 239 8.38 -5.92 19.47
CA HIS A 239 8.87 -7.21 19.93
C HIS A 239 10.03 -7.04 20.93
N PRO A 240 10.09 -7.81 22.04
CA PRO A 240 11.10 -7.64 23.08
C PRO A 240 12.53 -7.94 22.59
N THR A 241 12.70 -8.70 21.51
CA THR A 241 14.01 -9.07 20.97
C THR A 241 14.59 -8.09 19.94
N LYS A 242 13.93 -6.96 19.65
CA LYS A 242 14.47 -5.95 18.73
C LYS A 242 15.86 -5.50 19.20
N SER A 243 16.85 -5.62 18.33
CA SER A 243 18.23 -5.23 18.64
C SER A 243 18.38 -3.72 18.76
N PHE A 244 19.45 -3.26 19.40
CA PHE A 244 19.77 -1.83 19.48
C PHE A 244 19.91 -1.19 18.08
N ILE A 245 20.49 -1.92 17.12
CA ILE A 245 20.69 -1.44 15.74
C ILE A 245 19.35 -1.22 15.04
N VAL A 246 18.40 -2.16 15.16
CA VAL A 246 17.06 -2.02 14.56
C VAL A 246 16.28 -0.86 15.19
N ARG A 247 16.47 -0.63 16.49
CA ARG A 247 15.74 0.39 17.25
C ARG A 247 16.25 1.81 17.03
N TYR A 248 17.53 2.04 17.33
CA TYR A 248 18.14 3.37 17.33
C TYR A 248 19.16 3.54 16.21
N GLY A 249 19.78 2.46 15.74
CA GLY A 249 20.64 2.51 14.54
C GLY A 249 19.84 2.89 13.28
N SER A 250 18.60 2.42 13.18
CA SER A 250 17.68 2.74 12.08
C SER A 250 17.45 4.24 11.92
N TRP A 251 17.49 5.02 13.00
CA TRP A 251 17.35 6.47 12.94
C TRP A 251 18.45 7.11 12.08
N PHE A 252 19.65 6.53 12.06
CA PHE A 252 20.80 7.03 11.33
C PHE A 252 20.89 6.47 9.91
N PHE A 253 20.58 5.17 9.72
CA PHE A 253 20.66 4.57 8.38
C PHE A 253 19.38 4.71 7.55
N SER A 254 18.25 5.16 8.12
CA SER A 254 16.99 5.38 7.39
C SER A 254 17.17 6.25 6.14
N PRO A 255 17.83 7.42 6.18
CA PRO A 255 18.07 8.23 4.99
C PRO A 255 18.81 7.49 3.87
N ILE A 256 19.73 6.59 4.23
CA ILE A 256 20.45 5.75 3.27
C ILE A 256 19.48 4.73 2.65
N VAL A 257 18.71 4.02 3.47
CA VAL A 257 17.68 3.07 3.01
C VAL A 257 16.68 3.76 2.09
N TYR A 258 16.24 4.97 2.43
CA TYR A 258 15.31 5.76 1.62
C TYR A 258 15.91 6.07 0.24
N THR A 259 17.19 6.44 0.20
CA THR A 259 17.90 6.80 -1.05
C THR A 259 18.10 5.60 -1.99
N VAL A 260 18.32 4.40 -1.43
CA VAL A 260 18.62 3.19 -2.23
C VAL A 260 17.40 2.32 -2.50
N LEU A 261 16.22 2.63 -1.96
CA LEU A 261 15.00 1.81 -2.09
C LEU A 261 14.68 1.45 -3.55
N PHE A 262 14.65 2.43 -4.46
CA PHE A 262 14.36 2.16 -5.88
C PHE A 262 15.40 1.25 -6.53
N HIS A 263 16.69 1.51 -6.26
CA HIS A 263 17.78 0.69 -6.80
C HIS A 263 17.79 -0.74 -6.23
N SER A 264 17.38 -0.91 -4.96
CA SER A 264 17.34 -2.22 -4.32
C SER A 264 16.31 -3.15 -4.96
N HIS A 265 15.20 -2.62 -5.50
CA HIS A 265 14.23 -3.42 -6.25
C HIS A 265 14.84 -4.10 -7.48
N VAL A 266 15.74 -3.41 -8.21
CA VAL A 266 16.47 -4.01 -9.33
C VAL A 266 17.34 -5.17 -8.85
N PHE A 267 18.12 -4.94 -7.78
CA PHE A 267 19.00 -5.96 -7.23
C PHE A 267 18.23 -7.17 -6.70
N ILE A 268 17.14 -6.94 -5.96
CA ILE A 268 16.28 -8.00 -5.41
C ILE A 268 15.67 -8.81 -6.55
N ARG A 269 15.12 -8.16 -7.60
CA ARG A 269 14.53 -8.87 -8.75
C ARG A 269 15.57 -9.72 -9.48
N LEU A 270 16.76 -9.19 -9.73
CA LEU A 270 17.87 -9.96 -10.32
C LEU A 270 18.28 -11.15 -9.45
N MET A 271 18.36 -10.97 -8.13
CA MET A 271 18.67 -12.06 -7.20
C MET A 271 17.58 -13.12 -7.20
N LEU A 272 16.30 -12.75 -7.14
CA LEU A 272 15.17 -13.68 -7.21
C LEU A 272 15.15 -14.45 -8.54
N ALA A 273 15.51 -13.79 -9.64
CA ALA A 273 15.63 -14.38 -10.96
C ALA A 273 16.77 -15.42 -11.03
N VAL A 274 17.99 -15.02 -10.62
CA VAL A 274 19.17 -15.89 -10.65
C VAL A 274 19.02 -17.09 -9.71
N THR A 275 18.28 -16.93 -8.61
CA THR A 275 17.97 -18.02 -7.66
C THR A 275 16.76 -18.87 -8.07
N GLY A 276 16.11 -18.58 -9.20
CA GLY A 276 14.97 -19.33 -9.72
C GLY A 276 13.67 -19.17 -8.90
N ARG A 277 13.61 -18.19 -8.00
CA ARG A 277 12.43 -17.88 -7.17
C ARG A 277 11.31 -17.18 -7.96
N ILE A 278 11.67 -16.51 -9.07
CA ILE A 278 10.71 -15.97 -10.04
C ILE A 278 10.99 -16.55 -11.42
N LYS A 279 9.93 -16.86 -12.17
CA LYS A 279 10.03 -17.48 -13.51
C LYS A 279 10.38 -16.49 -14.62
N TYR A 280 10.04 -15.22 -14.46
CA TYR A 280 10.19 -14.20 -15.49
C TYR A 280 11.05 -13.05 -14.95
N ILE A 281 12.20 -12.85 -15.57
CA ILE A 281 13.19 -11.82 -15.19
C ILE A 281 12.85 -10.46 -15.82
N PHE A 282 12.26 -10.48 -17.02
CA PHE A 282 12.05 -9.31 -17.86
C PHE A 282 10.62 -9.26 -18.37
N ARG A 283 9.74 -8.64 -17.59
CA ARG A 283 8.49 -8.10 -18.12
C ARG A 283 8.77 -6.79 -18.84
N ILE A 284 7.86 -6.38 -19.72
CA ILE A 284 8.02 -5.13 -20.47
C ILE A 284 8.05 -3.92 -19.53
N GLU A 285 7.34 -4.00 -18.39
CA GLU A 285 7.38 -3.00 -17.33
C GLU A 285 8.79 -2.75 -16.78
N ASP A 286 9.66 -3.77 -16.77
CA ASP A 286 11.02 -3.67 -16.24
C ASP A 286 11.94 -2.79 -17.10
N LEU A 287 11.51 -2.48 -18.33
CA LEU A 287 12.22 -1.59 -19.26
C LEU A 287 11.77 -0.13 -19.14
N ILE A 288 10.61 0.14 -18.51
CA ILE A 288 10.06 1.49 -18.34
C ILE A 288 11.01 2.44 -17.61
N PRO A 289 11.73 2.03 -16.54
CA PRO A 289 12.73 2.89 -15.89
C PRO A 289 13.81 3.42 -16.83
N LEU A 290 14.09 2.74 -17.96
CA LEU A 290 15.10 3.14 -18.93
C LEU A 290 14.61 4.23 -19.90
N ILE A 291 13.29 4.49 -19.96
CA ILE A 291 12.72 5.50 -20.85
C ILE A 291 13.28 6.90 -20.55
N PRO A 292 13.32 7.40 -19.30
CA PRO A 292 13.94 8.69 -18.99
C PRO A 292 15.41 8.75 -19.39
N LEU A 293 16.19 7.69 -19.16
CA LEU A 293 17.59 7.62 -19.57
C LEU A 293 17.72 7.77 -21.11
N ALA A 294 16.90 7.06 -21.87
CA ALA A 294 16.88 7.15 -23.33
C ALA A 294 16.49 8.55 -23.82
N VAL A 295 15.46 9.17 -23.23
CA VAL A 295 15.03 10.55 -23.53
C VAL A 295 16.16 11.54 -23.22
N MET A 296 16.72 11.49 -22.00
CA MET A 296 17.81 12.37 -21.59
C MET A 296 19.00 12.24 -22.53
N TYR A 297 19.42 11.01 -22.89
CA TYR A 297 20.57 10.80 -23.77
C TYR A 297 20.32 11.34 -25.18
N THR A 298 19.11 11.15 -25.70
CA THR A 298 18.73 11.59 -27.06
C THR A 298 18.69 13.11 -27.18
N TYR A 299 18.15 13.81 -26.18
CA TYR A 299 17.82 15.23 -26.31
C TYR A 299 18.75 16.19 -25.56
N SER A 300 19.62 15.70 -24.67
CA SER A 300 20.50 16.58 -23.90
C SER A 300 21.78 17.02 -24.62
N GLY A 301 22.23 16.25 -25.62
CA GLY A 301 23.55 16.41 -26.24
C GLY A 301 24.72 15.99 -25.33
N ALA A 302 24.44 15.45 -24.14
CA ALA A 302 25.46 14.96 -23.22
C ALA A 302 26.02 13.59 -23.65
N THR A 303 27.20 13.24 -23.15
CA THR A 303 27.74 11.89 -23.31
C THR A 303 26.88 10.88 -22.55
N PHE A 304 26.83 9.63 -23.01
CA PHE A 304 26.07 8.57 -22.36
C PHE A 304 26.43 8.41 -20.87
N ILE A 305 27.73 8.49 -20.53
CA ILE A 305 28.20 8.37 -19.14
C ILE A 305 27.67 9.51 -18.26
N ASN A 306 27.72 10.76 -18.74
CA ASN A 306 27.19 11.90 -17.99
C ASN A 306 25.68 11.79 -17.82
N THR A 307 24.96 11.34 -18.84
CA THR A 307 23.52 11.09 -18.77
C THR A 307 23.21 9.98 -17.76
N LEU A 308 23.94 8.87 -17.79
CA LEU A 308 23.76 7.73 -16.89
C LEU A 308 23.97 8.14 -15.43
N ILE A 309 25.05 8.87 -15.12
CA ILE A 309 25.34 9.38 -13.77
C ILE A 309 24.21 10.31 -13.30
N MET A 310 23.77 11.24 -14.16
CA MET A 310 22.70 12.17 -13.81
C MET A 310 21.36 11.45 -13.59
N TRP A 311 21.04 10.45 -14.40
CA TRP A 311 19.82 9.65 -14.25
C TRP A 311 19.84 8.85 -12.94
N LEU A 312 20.96 8.19 -12.60
CA LEU A 312 21.09 7.49 -11.31
C LEU A 312 20.95 8.45 -10.12
N TRP A 313 21.51 9.66 -10.22
CA TRP A 313 21.32 10.71 -9.21
C TRP A 313 19.85 11.11 -9.05
N ILE A 314 19.15 11.38 -10.15
CA ILE A 314 17.72 11.71 -10.17
C ILE A 314 16.89 10.60 -9.49
N VAL A 315 17.14 9.34 -9.84
CA VAL A 315 16.43 8.19 -9.27
C VAL A 315 16.71 8.07 -7.77
N ALA A 316 17.96 8.31 -7.32
CA ALA A 316 18.31 8.30 -5.91
C ALA A 316 17.57 9.42 -5.12
N CYS A 317 17.48 10.62 -5.67
CA CYS A 317 16.69 11.71 -5.09
C CYS A 317 15.19 11.36 -5.03
N ALA A 318 14.63 10.81 -6.11
CA ALA A 318 13.23 10.38 -6.15
C ALA A 318 12.94 9.32 -5.10
N SER A 319 13.81 8.30 -4.99
CA SER A 319 13.74 7.25 -3.98
C SER A 319 13.69 7.82 -2.57
N PHE A 320 14.58 8.76 -2.26
CA PHE A 320 14.64 9.40 -0.94
C PHE A 320 13.30 10.05 -0.57
N PHE A 321 12.74 10.88 -1.46
CA PHE A 321 11.48 11.57 -1.19
C PHE A 321 10.28 10.63 -1.14
N PHE A 322 10.26 9.60 -2.00
CA PHE A 322 9.21 8.59 -2.00
C PHE A 322 9.16 7.84 -0.68
N ALA A 323 10.32 7.32 -0.23
CA ALA A 323 10.43 6.60 1.03
C ALA A 323 10.18 7.51 2.24
N LEU A 324 10.71 8.75 2.22
CA LEU A 324 10.45 9.73 3.26
C LEU A 324 8.94 9.98 3.42
N ASN A 325 8.20 10.09 2.32
CA ASN A 325 6.76 10.25 2.41
C ASN A 325 6.07 8.95 2.82
N GLY A 326 6.34 7.83 2.15
CA GLY A 326 5.68 6.54 2.38
C GLY A 326 5.79 6.03 3.82
N PHE A 327 7.00 6.03 4.41
CA PHE A 327 7.19 5.53 5.77
C PHE A 327 6.63 6.44 6.86
N ASN A 328 6.45 7.73 6.58
CA ASN A 328 6.08 8.73 7.58
C ASN A 328 4.66 9.27 7.38
N ALA A 329 3.91 8.77 6.38
CA ALA A 329 2.63 9.34 5.98
C ALA A 329 1.48 9.06 6.94
N ALA A 330 1.35 7.83 7.45
CA ALA A 330 0.13 7.43 8.16
C ALA A 330 0.24 6.25 9.15
N HIS A 331 1.06 5.23 8.86
CA HIS A 331 0.92 3.91 9.51
C HIS A 331 1.86 3.61 10.66
N HIS A 332 2.98 4.31 10.77
CA HIS A 332 4.02 3.96 11.73
C HIS A 332 4.03 4.97 12.88
N HIS A 333 3.10 4.84 13.81
CA HIS A 333 3.03 5.68 15.01
C HIS A 333 2.80 4.80 16.25
N PRO A 334 3.37 5.11 17.44
CA PRO A 334 3.14 4.33 18.66
C PRO A 334 1.67 4.21 19.09
N ASP A 335 0.88 5.20 18.69
CA ASP A 335 -0.53 5.30 19.03
C ASP A 335 -1.47 4.75 17.93
N VAL A 336 -0.93 4.17 16.85
CA VAL A 336 -1.72 3.37 15.90
C VAL A 336 -1.40 1.89 16.09
N PHE A 337 -2.39 1.06 15.84
CA PHE A 337 -2.32 -0.38 16.02
C PHE A 337 -1.19 -0.98 15.18
N HIS A 338 -0.38 -1.83 15.81
CA HIS A 338 0.51 -2.78 15.17
C HIS A 338 0.30 -4.15 15.80
N ASP A 339 0.43 -5.20 15.00
CA ASP A 339 0.28 -6.57 15.50
C ASP A 339 1.18 -6.82 16.72
N GLY A 340 0.67 -7.57 17.68
CA GLY A 340 1.23 -7.68 19.03
C GLY A 340 0.55 -6.78 20.05
N ASP A 341 0.05 -5.60 19.64
CA ASP A 341 -0.78 -4.74 20.51
C ASP A 341 -2.11 -5.40 20.82
N THR A 342 -2.73 -5.04 21.95
CA THR A 342 -4.11 -5.47 22.25
C THR A 342 -5.04 -4.89 21.20
N PRO A 343 -5.71 -5.71 20.37
CA PRO A 343 -6.61 -5.21 19.35
C PRO A 343 -7.93 -4.73 19.96
N ARG A 344 -8.69 -3.95 19.21
CA ARG A 344 -10.09 -3.66 19.52
C ARG A 344 -10.92 -4.95 19.55
N ASP A 345 -11.86 -5.04 20.49
CA ASP A 345 -12.80 -6.19 20.59
C ASP A 345 -13.73 -6.28 19.37
N ASP A 346 -14.23 -5.14 18.90
CA ASP A 346 -14.98 -5.04 17.65
C ASP A 346 -14.03 -5.20 16.45
N ARG A 347 -14.29 -6.24 15.66
CA ARG A 347 -13.49 -6.65 14.51
C ARG A 347 -13.99 -6.09 13.19
N ASP A 348 -14.81 -5.04 13.20
CA ASP A 348 -15.20 -4.34 11.98
C ASP A 348 -13.95 -3.83 11.23
N TRP A 349 -13.86 -4.16 9.93
CA TRP A 349 -12.70 -3.81 9.11
C TRP A 349 -12.46 -2.30 9.01
N GLY A 350 -13.51 -1.49 8.97
CA GLY A 350 -13.38 -0.03 8.89
C GLY A 350 -12.83 0.55 10.20
N LEU A 351 -13.22 0.01 11.35
CA LEU A 351 -12.61 0.39 12.63
C LEU A 351 -11.12 0.02 12.67
N ALA A 352 -10.75 -1.15 12.14
CA ALA A 352 -9.35 -1.55 12.06
C ALA A 352 -8.50 -0.60 11.20
N GLN A 353 -9.05 -0.07 10.10
CA GLN A 353 -8.36 0.96 9.30
C GLN A 353 -8.17 2.27 10.08
N ILE A 354 -9.18 2.69 10.86
CA ILE A 354 -9.07 3.88 11.76
C ILE A 354 -7.99 3.66 12.82
N ASP A 355 -7.91 2.45 13.35
CA ASP A 355 -6.97 2.11 14.41
C ASP A 355 -5.51 2.03 13.89
N ALA A 356 -5.30 1.74 12.60
CA ALA A 356 -3.98 1.51 12.00
C ALA A 356 -3.45 2.66 11.12
N ALA A 357 -4.18 3.76 10.97
CA ALA A 357 -3.79 4.87 10.13
C ALA A 357 -4.19 6.24 10.71
N ARG A 358 -3.40 7.26 10.39
CA ARG A 358 -3.72 8.66 10.67
C ARG A 358 -3.50 9.50 9.42
N ASP A 359 -4.36 10.48 9.22
CA ASP A 359 -4.17 11.47 8.18
C ASP A 359 -3.35 12.68 8.68
N ARG A 360 -3.02 13.58 7.75
CA ARG A 360 -2.20 14.78 8.00
C ARG A 360 -2.98 16.06 7.75
N VAL A 361 -3.05 16.94 8.76
CA VAL A 361 -3.81 18.20 8.68
C VAL A 361 -3.32 19.12 7.56
N GLU A 362 -2.02 19.10 7.27
CA GLU A 362 -1.37 19.96 6.27
C GLU A 362 -1.65 19.51 4.84
N ILE A 363 -2.03 18.25 4.64
CA ILE A 363 -2.17 17.62 3.32
C ILE A 363 -3.63 17.54 2.90
N ASN A 364 -4.50 17.03 3.78
CA ASN A 364 -5.85 16.59 3.42
C ASN A 364 -6.78 17.68 2.85
N ASN A 365 -6.50 18.96 3.13
CA ASN A 365 -7.31 20.07 2.60
C ASN A 365 -6.85 20.55 1.22
N VAL A 366 -5.77 20.00 0.66
CA VAL A 366 -5.19 20.42 -0.62
C VAL A 366 -5.17 19.23 -1.57
N VAL A 367 -6.16 19.18 -2.47
CA VAL A 367 -6.39 18.02 -3.37
C VAL A 367 -5.15 17.65 -4.21
N PHE A 368 -4.34 18.64 -4.62
CA PHE A 368 -3.06 18.37 -5.28
C PHE A 368 -2.11 17.58 -4.38
N LEU A 369 -1.91 18.03 -3.13
CA LEU A 369 -1.04 17.35 -2.17
C LEU A 369 -1.58 15.95 -1.82
N VAL A 370 -2.91 15.79 -1.73
CA VAL A 370 -3.55 14.48 -1.53
C VAL A 370 -3.09 13.49 -2.60
N LEU A 371 -3.14 13.89 -3.88
CA LEU A 371 -2.73 13.04 -5.00
C LEU A 371 -1.22 12.73 -5.02
N VAL A 372 -0.35 13.69 -4.66
CA VAL A 372 1.11 13.54 -4.84
C VAL A 372 1.87 13.21 -3.56
N THR A 373 1.18 13.06 -2.42
CA THR A 373 1.80 12.72 -1.14
C THR A 373 1.08 11.62 -0.36
N PHE A 374 0.15 10.86 -0.95
CA PHE A 374 -0.70 9.91 -0.20
C PHE A 374 -1.51 10.60 0.91
N GLY A 375 -2.17 11.72 0.59
CA GLY A 375 -3.13 12.34 1.52
C GLY A 375 -4.48 11.64 1.50
N ASP A 376 -5.40 12.07 2.37
CA ASP A 376 -6.68 11.38 2.60
C ASP A 376 -6.48 9.86 2.80
N HIS A 377 -5.41 9.49 3.51
CA HIS A 377 -4.83 8.16 3.53
C HIS A 377 -5.83 7.14 4.07
N LEU A 378 -6.49 7.45 5.18
CA LEU A 378 -7.54 6.59 5.75
C LEU A 378 -8.69 6.36 4.75
N MET A 379 -9.13 7.43 4.08
CA MET A 379 -10.22 7.34 3.11
C MET A 379 -9.84 6.49 1.90
N HIS A 380 -8.60 6.66 1.44
CA HIS A 380 -8.00 5.86 0.37
C HIS A 380 -7.92 4.38 0.76
N HIS A 381 -7.54 4.04 1.99
CA HIS A 381 -7.59 2.65 2.48
C HIS A 381 -8.99 2.07 2.43
N MET A 382 -10.01 2.84 2.83
CA MET A 382 -11.40 2.37 2.87
C MET A 382 -12.06 2.28 1.48
N PHE A 383 -11.62 3.10 0.52
CA PHE A 383 -12.16 3.17 -0.84
C PHE A 383 -11.06 3.35 -1.90
N PRO A 384 -10.16 2.36 -2.06
CA PRO A 384 -8.93 2.52 -2.85
C PRO A 384 -9.17 2.78 -4.34
N THR A 385 -10.33 2.40 -4.87
CA THR A 385 -10.69 2.64 -6.27
C THR A 385 -11.26 4.03 -6.53
N VAL A 386 -11.58 4.80 -5.48
CA VAL A 386 -12.08 6.17 -5.61
C VAL A 386 -10.88 7.08 -5.89
N ASP A 387 -10.97 7.87 -6.95
CA ASP A 387 -9.92 8.81 -7.32
C ASP A 387 -9.61 9.78 -6.16
N HIS A 388 -8.33 10.00 -5.87
CA HIS A 388 -7.85 10.90 -4.81
C HIS A 388 -8.47 12.31 -4.92
N TRP A 389 -8.83 12.76 -6.12
CA TRP A 389 -9.54 14.02 -6.34
C TRP A 389 -10.91 14.11 -5.68
N HIS A 390 -11.47 12.98 -5.25
CA HIS A 390 -12.84 12.85 -4.78
C HIS A 390 -12.98 12.34 -3.35
N LEU A 391 -11.91 11.83 -2.73
CA LEU A 391 -11.93 11.25 -1.37
C LEU A 391 -12.48 12.23 -0.33
N HIS A 392 -12.08 13.50 -0.39
CA HIS A 392 -12.54 14.54 0.52
C HIS A 392 -14.07 14.65 0.64
N LYS A 393 -14.83 14.26 -0.41
CA LYS A 393 -16.29 14.31 -0.41
C LYS A 393 -16.94 13.30 0.54
N LEU A 394 -16.19 12.32 1.02
CA LEU A 394 -16.68 11.26 1.89
C LEU A 394 -16.55 11.59 3.38
N TYR A 395 -15.71 12.56 3.76
CA TYR A 395 -15.52 12.94 5.16
C TYR A 395 -16.81 13.38 5.88
N PRO A 396 -17.75 14.12 5.28
CA PRO A 396 -18.97 14.51 5.98
C PRO A 396 -19.76 13.29 6.52
N VAL A 397 -19.98 12.28 5.68
CA VAL A 397 -20.68 11.05 6.09
C VAL A 397 -19.81 10.12 6.90
N PHE A 398 -18.47 10.20 6.77
CA PHE A 398 -17.54 9.51 7.65
C PHE A 398 -17.65 10.03 9.08
N TYR A 399 -17.60 11.35 9.29
CA TYR A 399 -17.73 11.96 10.62
C TYR A 399 -19.09 11.66 11.26
N GLU A 400 -20.16 11.66 10.46
CA GLU A 400 -21.48 11.23 10.91
C GLU A 400 -21.46 9.77 11.40
N THR A 401 -20.82 8.86 10.65
CA THR A 401 -20.67 7.45 11.02
C THR A 401 -19.80 7.30 12.28
N CYS A 402 -18.68 8.03 12.39
CA CYS A 402 -17.85 8.05 13.60
C CYS A 402 -18.65 8.47 14.84
N LYS A 403 -19.52 9.48 14.71
CA LYS A 403 -20.40 9.91 15.80
C LYS A 403 -21.41 8.82 16.19
N GLU A 404 -22.02 8.15 15.23
CA GLU A 404 -22.99 7.06 15.48
C GLU A 404 -22.38 5.88 16.23
N PHE A 405 -21.12 5.53 15.92
CA PHE A 405 -20.41 4.41 16.54
C PHE A 405 -19.55 4.81 17.74
N GLY A 406 -19.57 6.08 18.15
CA GLY A 406 -18.76 6.58 19.27
C GLY A 406 -17.25 6.50 19.03
N VAL A 407 -16.81 6.61 17.78
CA VAL A 407 -15.41 6.49 17.35
C VAL A 407 -14.78 7.87 17.25
N THR A 408 -13.62 8.04 17.87
CA THR A 408 -12.80 9.24 17.70
C THR A 408 -11.85 9.05 16.53
N TYR A 409 -11.98 9.90 15.51
CA TYR A 409 -11.01 9.99 14.43
C TYR A 409 -9.89 10.96 14.79
N GLN A 410 -8.64 10.50 14.69
CA GLN A 410 -7.46 11.28 15.05
C GLN A 410 -6.65 11.65 13.80
N ILE A 411 -6.25 12.92 13.72
CA ILE A 411 -5.43 13.45 12.64
C ILE A 411 -4.10 13.91 13.25
N GLY A 412 -2.98 13.61 12.60
CA GLY A 412 -1.65 14.05 13.01
C GLY A 412 -1.17 15.27 12.21
N THR A 413 -0.01 15.78 12.61
CA THR A 413 0.80 16.69 11.78
C THR A 413 1.89 15.90 11.08
N ILE A 414 2.50 16.43 10.01
CA ILE A 414 3.64 15.80 9.34
C ILE A 414 4.77 15.50 10.35
N MET A 415 5.06 16.47 11.24
CA MET A 415 6.13 16.33 12.23
C MET A 415 5.81 15.31 13.33
N ASP A 416 4.53 15.22 13.73
CA ASP A 416 4.06 14.22 14.68
C ASP A 416 4.26 12.81 14.12
N LEU A 417 3.78 12.54 12.90
CA LEU A 417 3.88 11.23 12.27
C LEU A 417 5.33 10.84 11.96
N LEU A 418 6.15 11.78 11.48
CA LEU A 418 7.58 11.54 11.27
C LEU A 418 8.30 11.19 12.59
N THR A 419 8.01 11.91 13.67
CA THR A 419 8.58 11.60 14.98
C THR A 419 8.08 10.26 15.51
N GLY A 420 6.79 9.98 15.31
CA GLY A 420 6.14 8.72 15.67
C GLY A 420 6.78 7.53 14.98
N GLN A 421 7.11 7.64 13.69
CA GLN A 421 7.75 6.58 12.91
C GLN A 421 9.03 6.08 13.57
N PHE A 422 9.91 6.99 13.99
CA PHE A 422 11.15 6.63 14.67
C PHE A 422 10.92 6.14 16.10
N LYS A 423 9.93 6.68 16.82
CA LYS A 423 9.50 6.14 18.12
C LYS A 423 8.99 4.70 18.00
N GLN A 424 8.26 4.39 16.93
CA GLN A 424 7.72 3.05 16.68
C GLN A 424 8.84 2.05 16.37
N LEU A 425 9.87 2.44 15.61
CA LEU A 425 11.07 1.62 15.41
C LEU A 425 11.76 1.29 16.74
N ALA A 426 11.84 2.26 17.66
CA ALA A 426 12.46 2.05 18.97
C ALA A 426 11.59 1.24 19.95
N ARG A 427 10.29 1.09 19.69
CA ARG A 427 9.30 0.46 20.56
C ARG A 427 9.43 -1.06 20.56
N VAL A 428 9.51 -1.64 21.75
CA VAL A 428 9.67 -3.11 21.97
C VAL A 428 8.52 -3.75 22.74
N LYS A 429 7.72 -2.95 23.45
CA LYS A 429 6.60 -3.43 24.25
C LYS A 429 5.28 -3.19 23.49
N PRO A 430 4.45 -4.22 23.34
CA PRO A 430 3.09 -4.05 22.87
C PRO A 430 2.27 -3.12 23.77
N ASN A 431 1.26 -2.48 23.20
CA ASN A 431 0.34 -1.59 23.89
C ASN A 431 -0.76 -2.47 24.49
N PRO A 432 -0.90 -2.52 25.82
CA PRO A 432 -1.92 -3.35 26.45
C PRO A 432 -3.33 -2.77 26.28
N ASN A 433 -3.45 -1.49 25.90
CA ASN A 433 -4.73 -0.78 25.84
C ASN A 433 -5.31 -0.84 24.43
N PRO A 434 -6.53 -1.37 24.24
CA PRO A 434 -7.17 -1.43 22.94
C PRO A 434 -7.54 -0.03 22.43
N PRO A 435 -7.44 0.22 21.11
CA PRO A 435 -7.92 1.45 20.49
C PRO A 435 -9.40 1.73 20.79
N GLY A 436 -9.76 3.03 20.89
CA GLY A 436 -11.14 3.47 21.08
C GLY A 436 -11.74 3.29 22.47
N ASN A 437 -10.96 2.86 23.47
CA ASN A 437 -11.44 2.84 24.86
C ASN A 437 -11.44 4.27 25.44
N ILE A 438 -12.63 4.86 25.57
CA ILE A 438 -12.89 6.28 25.91
C ILE A 438 -12.37 6.67 27.33
N ASN A 439 -11.91 5.71 28.14
CA ASN A 439 -11.52 5.95 29.52
C ASN A 439 -10.11 6.54 29.72
N HIS A 440 -9.32 6.76 28.67
CA HIS A 440 -8.05 7.46 28.82
C HIS A 440 -8.23 8.98 28.73
N LYS A 441 -8.59 9.57 29.89
CA LYS A 441 -8.18 10.94 30.19
C LYS A 441 -6.66 10.99 30.10
N ILE A 442 -6.17 11.86 29.22
CA ILE A 442 -4.77 12.30 29.20
C ILE A 442 -4.50 12.90 30.59
N ASN A 443 -3.65 12.24 31.37
CA ASN A 443 -3.02 12.83 32.56
C ASN A 443 -1.65 13.35 32.17
#